data_AF-A0A4J1XJQ4-F1
#
_entry.id   AF-A0A4J1XJQ4-F1
#
_cell.length_a   1.000
_cell.length_b   1.000
_cell.length_c   1.000
_cell.angle_alpha   90.00
_cell.angle_beta   90.00
_cell.angle_gamma   90.00
#
_symmetry.space_group_name_H-M   'P 1'
#
loop_
_entity.id
_entity.type
_entity.pdbx_description
1 polymer ?
#
loop_
_entity_poly.entity_id
_entity_poly.type
_entity_poly.pdbx_seq_one_letter_code
_entity_poly.pdbx_strand_id
1 'polypeptide(L)'
;MSLYPILIIVSRDSKVIDDYKNLDIAYVDCTQCSNNFETALHVKNILKLLKIQLIHCHGYSTNYFLYMLKKLDKNGFGKVKTVITCHGWVEYNLKKKFLTYFDFWTYSMGDAFICVSETMKKRLESIIKNKKIVAINNGINVSNSDLDVVGVQDFKKNFVFQITKKSFVMLEGWIQKKGRIDSLNLQKNYF
;
A
#
# COMPACT_ATOMS: atom_id res chain seq x y z
N MET A 1 28.38 15.26 1.34
CA MET A 1 27.04 15.07 0.72
C MET A 1 26.37 13.94 1.47
N SER A 2 25.28 14.20 2.21
CA SER A 2 24.49 13.11 2.77
C SER A 2 23.84 12.37 1.60
N LEU A 3 24.20 11.11 1.42
CA LEU A 3 23.49 10.20 0.53
C LEU A 3 22.14 9.93 1.18
N TYR A 4 21.17 10.83 0.96
CA TYR A 4 19.77 10.47 1.19
C TYR A 4 19.50 9.22 0.36
N PRO A 5 18.91 8.17 0.95
CA PRO A 5 18.48 7.03 0.15
C PRO A 5 17.55 7.56 -0.93
N ILE A 6 17.95 7.47 -2.19
CA ILE A 6 17.10 7.86 -3.31
C ILE A 6 15.95 6.85 -3.33
N LEU A 7 14.85 7.22 -2.68
CA LEU A 7 13.63 6.42 -2.62
C LEU A 7 12.89 6.59 -3.94
N ILE A 8 13.27 5.82 -4.95
CA ILE A 8 12.63 5.89 -6.26
C ILE A 8 11.29 5.16 -6.17
N ILE A 9 10.22 5.93 -6.05
CA ILE A 9 8.87 5.39 -6.08
C ILE A 9 8.42 5.31 -7.53
N VAL A 10 8.11 4.09 -7.97
CA VAL A 10 7.43 3.85 -9.24
C VAL A 10 5.94 3.73 -8.93
N SER A 11 5.23 4.86 -8.99
CA SER A 11 3.78 4.88 -8.80
C SER A 11 3.05 4.77 -10.14
N ARG A 12 1.92 4.06 -10.14
CA ARG A 12 0.92 4.08 -11.23
C ARG A 12 -0.40 4.72 -10.79
N ASP A 13 -0.43 5.31 -9.59
CA ASP A 13 -1.59 6.03 -9.06
C ASP A 13 -1.30 7.53 -9.09
N SER A 14 -2.04 8.27 -9.91
CA SER A 14 -1.85 9.70 -10.12
C SER A 14 -2.12 10.53 -8.86
N LYS A 15 -3.04 10.08 -7.99
CA LYS A 15 -3.35 10.80 -6.74
C LYS A 15 -2.16 10.77 -5.78
N VAL A 16 -1.48 9.64 -5.74
CA VAL A 16 -0.30 9.44 -4.87
C VAL A 16 0.88 10.29 -5.35
N ILE A 17 0.98 10.58 -6.65
CA ILE A 17 2.05 11.45 -7.17
C ILE A 17 1.88 12.89 -6.71
N ASP A 18 0.66 13.40 -6.63
CA ASP A 18 0.42 14.75 -6.12
C ASP A 18 0.82 14.87 -4.64
N ASP A 19 0.58 13.82 -3.84
CA ASP A 19 1.09 13.75 -2.47
C ASP A 19 2.63 13.77 -2.44
N TYR A 20 3.29 13.06 -3.36
CA TYR A 20 4.76 13.00 -3.44
C TYR A 20 5.42 14.28 -3.95
N LYS A 21 4.77 15.05 -4.83
CA LYS A 21 5.31 16.35 -5.29
C LYS A 21 5.57 17.32 -4.15
N ASN A 22 4.81 17.18 -3.06
CA ASN A 22 4.94 17.99 -1.86
C ASN A 22 5.97 17.41 -0.86
N LEU A 23 6.54 16.24 -1.15
CA LEU A 23 7.61 15.63 -0.37
C LEU A 23 8.95 15.88 -1.05
N ASP A 24 10.00 16.12 -0.26
CA ASP A 24 11.38 16.22 -0.76
C ASP A 24 11.96 14.83 -1.07
N ILE A 25 11.33 14.13 -2.02
CA ILE A 25 11.64 12.75 -2.42
C ILE A 25 11.72 12.67 -3.94
N ALA A 26 12.82 12.11 -4.45
CA ALA A 26 12.98 11.83 -5.88
C ALA A 26 12.08 10.66 -6.31
N TYR A 27 11.29 10.83 -7.37
CA TYR A 27 10.41 9.77 -7.89
C TYR A 27 10.56 9.57 -9.40
N VAL A 28 10.12 8.41 -9.89
CA VAL A 28 9.98 8.14 -11.32
C VAL A 28 8.51 7.84 -11.60
N ASP A 29 7.84 8.77 -12.29
CA ASP A 29 6.44 8.64 -12.65
C ASP A 29 6.27 7.64 -13.80
N CYS A 30 5.53 6.57 -13.54
CA CYS A 30 5.13 5.58 -14.54
C CYS A 30 3.60 5.46 -14.66
N THR A 31 2.82 6.46 -14.23
CA THR A 31 1.34 6.45 -14.27
C THR A 31 0.79 6.25 -15.67
N GLN A 32 1.46 6.80 -16.68
CA GLN A 32 1.06 6.69 -18.09
C GLN A 32 1.60 5.42 -18.78
N CYS A 33 2.44 4.64 -18.10
CA CYS A 33 3.06 3.45 -18.69
C CYS A 33 2.23 2.21 -18.40
N SER A 34 2.12 1.28 -19.36
CA SER A 34 1.48 -0.04 -19.18
C SER A 34 2.31 -0.97 -18.28
N ASN A 35 1.66 -1.91 -17.56
CA ASN A 35 2.39 -2.93 -16.79
C ASN A 35 2.79 -4.11 -17.67
N ASN A 36 3.81 -3.91 -18.51
CA ASN A 36 4.29 -4.90 -19.47
C ASN A 36 5.82 -4.97 -19.51
N PHE A 37 6.35 -5.94 -20.26
CA PHE A 37 7.79 -6.16 -20.42
C PHE A 37 8.51 -4.99 -21.09
N GLU A 38 7.87 -4.30 -22.04
CA GLU A 38 8.44 -3.14 -22.73
C GLU A 38 8.70 -1.99 -21.76
N THR A 39 7.72 -1.63 -20.94
CA THR A 39 7.87 -0.63 -19.88
C THR A 39 8.95 -1.05 -18.89
N ALA A 40 8.97 -2.32 -18.48
CA ALA A 40 10.00 -2.83 -17.58
C ALA A 40 11.42 -2.70 -18.20
N LEU A 41 11.55 -2.90 -19.51
CA LEU A 41 12.82 -2.73 -20.23
C LEU A 41 13.28 -1.27 -20.27
N HIS A 42 12.39 -0.32 -20.52
CA HIS A 42 12.71 1.10 -20.51
C HIS A 42 13.11 1.57 -19.11
N VAL A 43 12.30 1.25 -18.11
CA VAL A 43 12.57 1.61 -16.71
C VAL A 43 13.87 0.99 -16.22
N LYS A 44 14.18 -0.26 -16.59
CA LYS A 44 15.47 -0.90 -16.27
C LYS A 44 16.66 -0.02 -16.63
N ASN A 45 16.68 0.54 -17.83
CA ASN A 45 17.82 1.30 -18.31
C ASN A 45 18.02 2.59 -17.51
N ILE A 46 16.92 3.27 -17.15
CA ILE A 46 16.94 4.46 -16.29
C ILE A 46 17.44 4.08 -14.90
N LEU A 47 16.86 3.05 -14.29
CA LEU A 47 17.17 2.66 -12.93
C LEU A 47 18.61 2.12 -12.76
N LYS A 48 19.24 1.57 -13.81
CA LYS A 48 20.64 1.14 -13.77
C LYS A 48 21.60 2.29 -13.48
N LEU A 49 21.26 3.52 -13.88
CA LEU A 49 22.07 4.71 -13.62
C LEU A 49 22.10 5.07 -12.13
N LEU A 50 21.09 4.64 -11.38
CA LEU A 50 20.83 5.07 -10.00
C LEU A 50 21.48 4.16 -8.95
N LYS A 51 22.18 3.08 -9.36
CA LYS A 51 22.93 2.16 -8.47
C LYS A 51 22.13 1.70 -7.24
N ILE A 52 20.88 1.31 -7.45
CA ILE A 52 19.94 0.92 -6.38
C ILE A 52 20.45 -0.33 -5.63
N GLN A 53 20.49 -0.24 -4.30
CA GLN A 53 20.95 -1.32 -3.41
C GLN A 53 19.81 -2.09 -2.74
N LEU A 54 18.65 -1.45 -2.59
CA LEU A 54 17.46 -2.00 -1.95
C LEU A 54 16.22 -1.57 -2.73
N ILE A 55 15.30 -2.52 -2.92
CA ILE A 55 13.99 -2.24 -3.51
C ILE A 55 12.94 -2.52 -2.45
N HIS A 56 12.05 -1.57 -2.22
CA HIS A 56 10.91 -1.74 -1.33
C HIS A 56 9.61 -1.63 -2.15
N CYS A 57 8.85 -2.71 -2.20
CA CYS A 57 7.68 -2.85 -3.06
C CYS A 57 6.37 -2.87 -2.26
N HIS A 58 5.34 -2.19 -2.79
CA HIS A 58 4.02 -2.06 -2.16
C HIS A 58 2.90 -2.33 -3.17
N GLY A 59 2.15 -3.42 -2.96
CA GLY A 59 0.94 -3.72 -3.71
C GLY A 59 1.10 -4.65 -4.92
N TYR A 60 -0.04 -5.13 -5.43
CA TYR A 60 -0.13 -6.18 -6.45
C TYR A 60 0.56 -5.82 -7.78
N SER A 61 0.25 -4.63 -8.31
CA SER A 61 0.73 -4.20 -9.63
C SER A 61 2.24 -3.97 -9.66
N THR A 62 2.77 -3.37 -8.59
CA THR A 62 4.19 -3.10 -8.42
C THR A 62 4.97 -4.39 -8.19
N ASN A 63 4.41 -5.36 -7.44
CA ASN A 63 5.01 -6.68 -7.29
C ASN A 63 5.18 -7.39 -8.64
N TYR A 64 4.14 -7.37 -9.48
CA TYR A 64 4.23 -7.96 -10.82
C TYR A 64 5.26 -7.24 -11.71
N PHE A 65 5.28 -5.91 -11.67
CA PHE A 65 6.25 -5.12 -12.42
C PHE A 65 7.69 -5.43 -12.01
N LEU A 66 7.96 -5.44 -10.70
CA LEU A 66 9.26 -5.75 -10.15
C LEU A 66 9.69 -7.19 -10.49
N TYR A 67 8.75 -8.14 -10.49
CA TYR A 67 9.02 -9.50 -10.92
C TYR A 67 9.55 -9.54 -12.36
N MET A 68 8.87 -8.85 -13.29
CA MET A 68 9.34 -8.74 -14.68
C MET A 68 10.72 -8.09 -14.76
N LEU A 69 10.94 -7.01 -14.02
CA LEU A 69 12.23 -6.29 -13.99
C LEU A 69 13.38 -7.20 -13.51
N LYS A 70 13.19 -7.93 -12.40
CA LYS A 70 14.20 -8.87 -11.87
C LYS A 70 14.45 -10.04 -12.82
N LYS A 71 13.43 -10.50 -13.57
CA LYS A 71 13.60 -11.54 -14.60
C LYS A 71 14.37 -11.06 -15.83
N LEU A 72 14.13 -9.83 -16.28
CA LEU A 72 14.80 -9.21 -17.42
C LEU A 72 16.27 -8.87 -17.14
N ASP A 73 16.64 -8.65 -15.87
CA ASP A 73 17.98 -8.23 -15.48
C ASP A 73 18.56 -9.08 -14.34
N LYS A 74 18.66 -10.39 -14.56
CA LYS A 74 19.09 -11.37 -13.54
C LYS A 74 20.40 -11.00 -12.85
N ASN A 75 21.34 -10.39 -13.57
CA ASN A 75 22.66 -10.03 -13.06
C ASN A 75 22.72 -8.64 -12.40
N GLY A 76 21.73 -7.77 -12.67
CA GLY A 76 21.58 -6.47 -12.00
C GLY A 76 20.44 -6.54 -10.99
N PHE A 77 19.25 -6.07 -11.37
CA PHE A 77 18.08 -6.04 -10.49
C PHE A 77 17.73 -7.39 -9.86
N GLY A 78 17.98 -8.51 -10.56
CA GLY A 78 17.78 -9.85 -10.02
C GLY A 78 18.56 -10.15 -8.73
N LYS A 79 19.69 -9.46 -8.49
CA LYS A 79 20.53 -9.59 -7.29
C LYS A 79 20.24 -8.53 -6.22
N VAL A 80 19.47 -7.49 -6.55
CA VAL A 80 19.16 -6.41 -5.61
C VAL A 80 18.20 -6.94 -4.53
N LYS A 81 18.50 -6.61 -3.27
CA LYS A 81 17.69 -7.04 -2.14
C LYS A 81 16.31 -6.40 -2.21
N THR A 82 15.28 -7.20 -1.93
CA THR A 82 13.89 -6.75 -2.04
C THR A 82 13.12 -6.98 -0.75
N VAL A 83 12.51 -5.90 -0.27
CA VAL A 83 11.53 -5.90 0.81
C VAL A 83 10.15 -5.71 0.20
N ILE A 84 9.17 -6.52 0.60
CA ILE A 84 7.78 -6.39 0.14
C ILE A 84 6.90 -6.09 1.34
N THR A 85 6.11 -5.02 1.26
CA THR A 85 5.06 -4.75 2.26
C THR A 85 3.73 -5.31 1.82
N CYS A 86 3.11 -6.10 2.70
CA CYS A 86 1.81 -6.72 2.48
C CYS A 86 0.73 -5.92 3.23
N HIS A 87 -0.22 -5.36 2.46
CA HIS A 87 -1.33 -4.52 2.94
C HIS A 87 -2.69 -5.24 3.02
N GLY A 88 -2.70 -6.55 2.75
CA GLY A 88 -3.88 -7.39 2.82
C GLY A 88 -4.16 -8.04 1.47
N TRP A 89 -5.03 -9.04 1.48
CA TRP A 89 -5.50 -9.67 0.25
C TRP A 89 -7.00 -9.54 0.10
N VAL A 90 -7.43 -9.26 -1.13
CA VAL A 90 -8.83 -9.09 -1.48
C VAL A 90 -9.28 -10.35 -2.21
N GLU A 91 -10.24 -11.08 -1.64
CA GLU A 91 -10.61 -12.43 -2.10
C GLU A 91 -12.12 -12.67 -2.18
N TYR A 92 -12.91 -11.59 -2.39
CA TYR A 92 -14.37 -11.68 -2.39
C TYR A 92 -14.98 -12.32 -3.65
N ASN A 93 -14.22 -12.48 -4.74
CA ASN A 93 -14.66 -13.19 -5.94
C ASN A 93 -13.49 -13.94 -6.60
N LEU A 94 -13.81 -14.81 -7.57
CA LEU A 94 -12.83 -15.63 -8.28
C LEU A 94 -11.71 -14.78 -8.89
N LYS A 95 -12.05 -13.70 -9.62
CA LYS A 95 -11.07 -12.80 -10.23
C LYS A 95 -10.06 -12.26 -9.21
N LYS A 96 -10.53 -11.84 -8.03
CA LYS A 96 -9.71 -11.29 -6.95
C LYS A 96 -8.90 -12.37 -6.22
N LYS A 97 -9.44 -13.58 -6.08
CA LYS A 97 -8.69 -14.76 -5.61
C LYS A 97 -7.53 -15.10 -6.57
N PHE A 98 -7.78 -15.12 -7.88
CA PHE A 98 -6.73 -15.33 -8.88
C PHE A 98 -5.64 -14.25 -8.79
N LEU A 99 -6.02 -12.97 -8.68
CA LEU A 99 -5.04 -11.89 -8.50
C LEU A 99 -4.20 -12.06 -7.23
N THR A 100 -4.80 -12.51 -6.13
CA THR A 100 -4.10 -12.84 -4.87
C THR A 100 -3.14 -14.01 -5.04
N TYR A 101 -3.55 -15.05 -5.76
CA TYR A 101 -2.66 -16.16 -6.08
C TYR A 101 -1.45 -15.72 -6.92
N PHE A 102 -1.67 -14.89 -7.95
CA PHE A 102 -0.58 -14.32 -8.74
C PHE A 102 0.33 -13.43 -7.92
N ASP A 103 -0.20 -12.65 -6.98
CA ASP A 103 0.62 -11.85 -6.06
C ASP A 103 1.53 -12.74 -5.20
N PHE A 104 1.00 -13.82 -4.61
CA PHE A 104 1.83 -14.78 -3.86
C PHE A 104 2.94 -15.39 -4.70
N TRP A 105 2.70 -15.64 -5.99
CA TRP A 105 3.74 -16.14 -6.89
C TRP A 105 4.91 -15.15 -7.04
N THR A 106 4.61 -13.85 -7.11
CA THR A 106 5.65 -12.82 -7.20
C THR A 106 6.52 -12.75 -5.93
N TYR A 107 6.01 -13.21 -4.78
CA TYR A 107 6.74 -13.12 -3.50
C TYR A 107 7.99 -14.01 -3.46
N SER A 108 8.13 -14.96 -4.39
CA SER A 108 9.38 -15.70 -4.59
C SER A 108 10.60 -14.79 -4.77
N MET A 109 10.42 -13.56 -5.28
CA MET A 109 11.48 -12.57 -5.50
C MET A 109 11.88 -11.76 -4.25
N GLY A 110 11.10 -11.83 -3.17
CA GLY A 110 11.31 -11.06 -1.94
C GLY A 110 12.38 -11.71 -1.05
N ASP A 111 13.25 -10.88 -0.47
CA ASP A 111 14.23 -11.30 0.55
C ASP A 111 13.65 -11.16 1.97
N ALA A 112 12.82 -10.14 2.19
CA ALA A 112 12.11 -9.92 3.45
C ALA A 112 10.72 -9.33 3.23
N PHE A 113 9.84 -9.52 4.21
CA PHE A 113 8.44 -9.10 4.15
C PHE A 113 8.07 -8.28 5.38
N ILE A 114 7.32 -7.21 5.15
CA ILE A 114 6.71 -6.38 6.19
C ILE A 114 5.20 -6.57 6.10
N CYS A 115 4.57 -7.06 7.16
CA CYS A 115 3.13 -7.17 7.26
C CYS A 115 2.59 -6.04 8.13
N VAL A 116 1.51 -5.38 7.71
CA VAL A 116 0.92 -4.26 8.48
C VAL A 116 0.16 -4.68 9.74
N SER A 117 0.10 -5.99 10.03
CA SER A 117 -0.47 -6.54 11.26
C SER A 117 0.06 -7.95 11.53
N GLU A 118 -0.04 -8.38 12.79
CA GLU A 118 0.34 -9.74 13.19
C GLU A 118 -0.55 -10.81 12.53
N THR A 119 -1.83 -10.53 12.34
CA THR A 119 -2.76 -11.41 11.61
C THR A 119 -2.28 -11.67 10.19
N MET A 120 -1.83 -10.62 9.50
CA MET A 120 -1.26 -10.73 8.16
C MET A 120 0.04 -11.51 8.14
N LYS A 121 0.92 -11.27 9.12
CA LYS A 121 2.17 -12.02 9.29
C LYS A 121 1.92 -13.51 9.41
N LYS A 122 1.02 -13.93 10.32
CA LYS A 122 0.66 -15.35 10.51
C LYS A 122 0.14 -15.99 9.22
N ARG A 123 -0.69 -15.27 8.47
CA ARG A 123 -1.18 -15.73 7.15
C ARG A 123 -0.04 -15.86 6.14
N LEU A 124 0.91 -14.94 6.13
CA LEU A 124 2.03 -15.00 5.20
C LEU A 124 3.01 -16.13 5.54
N GLU A 125 3.29 -16.35 6.82
CA GLU A 125 4.13 -17.43 7.33
C GLU A 125 3.57 -18.83 7.02
N SER A 126 2.26 -18.98 6.82
CA SER A 126 1.67 -20.25 6.40
C SER A 126 1.92 -20.55 4.92
N ILE A 127 2.17 -19.52 4.10
CA ILE A 127 2.35 -19.61 2.64
C ILE A 127 3.84 -19.63 2.28
N ILE A 128 4.64 -18.77 2.92
CA ILE A 128 6.05 -18.59 2.61
C ILE A 128 6.89 -19.10 3.77
N LYS A 129 7.79 -20.04 3.45
CA LYS A 129 8.76 -20.60 4.39
C LYS A 129 10.15 -20.02 4.13
N ASN A 130 10.99 -20.01 5.16
CA ASN A 130 12.41 -19.65 5.07
C ASN A 130 12.69 -18.22 4.57
N LYS A 131 11.79 -17.27 4.86
CA LYS A 131 11.97 -15.84 4.57
C LYS A 131 11.80 -15.04 5.85
N LYS A 132 12.49 -13.89 5.94
CA LYS A 132 12.30 -12.97 7.06
C LYS A 132 10.94 -12.28 6.92
N ILE A 133 10.04 -12.48 7.86
CA ILE A 133 8.72 -11.86 7.88
C ILE A 133 8.56 -11.14 9.22
N VAL A 134 8.25 -9.84 9.17
CA VAL A 134 8.05 -9.01 10.37
C VAL A 134 6.71 -8.30 10.30
N ALA A 135 6.09 -8.07 11.46
CA ALA A 135 4.91 -7.22 11.55
C ALA A 135 5.35 -5.81 11.96
N ILE A 136 4.97 -4.81 11.17
CA ILE A 136 5.17 -3.39 11.46
C ILE A 136 3.86 -2.69 11.15
N ASN A 137 3.15 -2.22 12.18
CA ASN A 137 1.90 -1.50 12.04
C ASN A 137 2.13 -0.14 11.36
N ASN A 138 1.10 0.36 10.65
CA ASN A 138 1.13 1.70 10.07
C ASN A 138 1.29 2.75 11.19
N GLY A 139 2.16 3.73 10.94
CA GLY A 139 2.31 4.90 11.82
C GLY A 139 1.22 5.94 11.57
N ILE A 140 0.93 6.74 12.59
CA ILE A 140 0.13 7.97 12.49
C ILE A 140 0.97 9.13 13.00
N ASN A 141 0.91 10.27 12.32
CA ASN A 141 1.56 11.47 12.83
C ASN A 141 0.71 12.06 13.97
N VAL A 142 1.27 12.10 15.17
CA VAL A 142 0.63 12.67 16.36
C VAL A 142 1.02 14.13 16.60
N SER A 143 1.95 14.70 15.83
CA SER A 143 2.43 16.08 16.07
C SER A 143 1.37 17.16 15.79
N ASN A 144 0.33 16.84 15.01
CA ASN A 144 -0.77 17.75 14.68
C ASN A 144 -2.09 17.31 15.34
N SER A 145 -2.02 16.55 16.43
CA SER A 145 -3.22 16.09 17.16
C SER A 145 -3.78 17.15 18.12
N ASP A 146 -3.57 18.43 17.85
CA ASP A 146 -4.39 19.45 18.49
C ASP A 146 -5.81 19.23 17.99
N LEU A 147 -6.70 18.90 18.92
CA LEU A 147 -8.13 18.85 18.63
C LEU A 147 -8.51 20.20 18.03
N ASP A 148 -8.88 20.21 16.75
CA ASP A 148 -9.45 21.39 16.11
C ASP A 148 -10.86 21.62 16.67
N VAL A 149 -10.91 22.20 17.88
CA VAL A 149 -12.16 22.44 18.62
C VAL A 149 -13.10 23.31 17.81
N VAL A 150 -12.56 24.26 17.05
CA VAL A 150 -13.33 25.16 16.17
C VAL A 150 -13.93 24.37 15.01
N GLY A 151 -13.12 23.58 14.30
CA GLY A 151 -13.58 22.71 13.22
C GLY A 151 -14.61 21.68 13.69
N VAL A 152 -14.48 21.14 14.90
CA VAL A 152 -15.48 20.24 15.49
C VAL A 152 -16.80 20.96 15.78
N GLN A 153 -16.77 22.20 16.27
CA GLN A 153 -17.98 22.99 16.51
C GLN A 153 -18.68 23.36 15.19
N ASP A 154 -17.92 23.77 14.18
CA ASP A 154 -18.45 24.13 12.87
C ASP A 154 -19.00 22.91 12.13
N PHE A 155 -18.32 21.77 12.21
CA PHE A 155 -18.86 20.49 11.74
C PHE A 155 -20.20 20.15 12.41
N LYS A 156 -20.31 20.30 13.74
CA LYS A 156 -21.57 20.04 14.46
C LYS A 156 -22.71 20.95 14.02
N LYS A 157 -22.44 22.25 13.81
CA LYS A 157 -23.43 23.21 13.31
C LYS A 157 -23.89 22.89 11.88
N ASN A 158 -22.94 22.60 10.99
CA ASN A 158 -23.20 22.34 9.57
C ASN A 158 -24.02 21.07 9.33
N PHE A 159 -23.92 20.07 10.20
CA PHE A 159 -24.66 18.81 10.11
C PHE A 159 -25.84 18.70 11.10
N VAL A 160 -26.25 19.82 11.72
CA VAL A 160 -27.42 19.91 12.62
C VAL A 160 -27.39 18.89 13.78
N PHE A 161 -26.20 18.61 14.31
CA PHE A 161 -26.09 17.75 15.48
C PHE A 161 -26.55 18.52 16.73
N GLN A 162 -27.49 17.97 17.49
CA GLN A 162 -27.82 18.52 18.82
C GLN A 162 -26.60 18.38 19.73
N ILE A 163 -25.99 19.51 20.10
CA ILE A 163 -24.76 19.57 20.90
C ILE A 163 -24.90 18.85 22.25
N THR A 164 -26.13 18.69 22.74
CA THR A 164 -26.49 18.04 24.00
C THR A 164 -26.56 16.51 23.93
N LYS A 165 -26.53 15.90 22.73
CA LYS A 165 -26.62 14.44 22.57
C LYS A 165 -25.24 13.83 22.33
N LYS A 166 -25.04 12.61 22.84
CA LYS A 166 -23.85 11.80 22.52
C LYS A 166 -23.90 11.42 21.04
N SER A 167 -22.77 11.59 20.35
CA SER A 167 -22.62 11.22 18.93
C SER A 167 -21.80 9.94 18.83
N PHE A 168 -22.22 9.03 17.96
CA PHE A 168 -21.43 7.89 17.52
C PHE A 168 -20.92 8.18 16.11
N VAL A 169 -19.60 8.16 15.92
CA VAL A 169 -18.95 8.46 14.63
C VAL A 169 -18.28 7.20 14.12
N MET A 170 -18.67 6.77 12.92
CA MET A 170 -18.08 5.64 12.23
C MET A 170 -17.42 6.13 10.94
N LEU A 171 -16.10 5.96 10.84
CA LEU A 171 -15.33 6.33 9.66
C LEU A 171 -14.90 5.04 8.96
N GLU A 172 -15.52 4.74 7.82
CA GLU A 172 -15.15 3.60 6.98
C GLU A 172 -14.96 4.07 5.53
N GLY A 173 -13.91 3.57 4.88
CA GLY A 173 -13.76 3.72 3.43
C GLY A 173 -14.81 2.87 2.71
N TRP A 174 -15.70 3.52 1.94
CA TRP A 174 -16.70 2.82 1.13
C TRP A 174 -16.03 2.06 -0.03
N ILE A 175 -15.64 0.82 0.21
CA ILE A 175 -15.35 -0.13 -0.87
C ILE A 175 -16.68 -0.81 -1.18
N GLN A 176 -17.23 -0.56 -2.38
CA GLN A 176 -18.47 -1.14 -2.90
C GLN A 176 -18.36 -2.68 -2.98
N LYS A 177 -18.43 -3.36 -1.83
CA LYS A 177 -18.63 -4.79 -1.74
C LYS A 177 -20.12 -4.99 -1.89
N LYS A 178 -20.54 -5.57 -3.02
CA LYS A 178 -21.91 -6.08 -3.19
C LYS A 178 -22.27 -6.88 -1.93
N GLY A 179 -23.18 -6.34 -1.10
CA GLY A 179 -23.80 -7.05 0.02
C GLY A 179 -23.03 -7.09 1.35
N ARG A 180 -22.64 -5.94 1.92
CA ARG A 180 -22.49 -5.86 3.39
C ARG A 180 -23.41 -4.79 3.98
N ILE A 181 -24.45 -5.26 4.66
CA ILE A 181 -25.14 -4.52 5.72
C ILE A 181 -24.39 -4.88 7.00
N ASP A 182 -23.82 -3.92 7.73
CA ASP A 182 -23.48 -4.14 9.15
C ASP A 182 -23.37 -2.86 10.01
N SER A 183 -24.11 -1.81 9.66
CA SER A 183 -24.39 -0.69 10.58
C SER A 183 -25.89 -0.50 10.81
N LEU A 184 -26.73 -0.81 9.81
CA LEU A 184 -28.20 -0.79 9.95
C LEU A 184 -28.73 -1.85 10.94
N ASN A 185 -28.03 -2.98 11.12
CA ASN A 185 -28.44 -4.00 12.09
C ASN A 185 -28.15 -3.60 13.55
N LEU A 186 -27.21 -2.69 13.79
CA LEU A 186 -26.98 -2.12 15.14
C LEU A 186 -28.11 -1.17 15.55
N GLN A 187 -28.72 -0.45 14.60
CA GLN A 187 -29.89 0.39 14.89
C GLN A 187 -31.11 -0.44 15.30
N LYS A 188 -31.34 -1.61 14.70
CA LYS A 188 -32.52 -2.45 15.00
C LYS A 188 -32.54 -3.09 16.39
N ASN A 189 -31.39 -3.18 17.06
CA ASN A 189 -31.29 -3.81 18.38
C ASN A 189 -31.17 -2.81 19.54
N TYR A 190 -31.09 -1.51 19.25
CA TYR A 190 -30.85 -0.47 20.26
C TYR A 190 -31.80 0.74 20.16
N PHE A 191 -32.76 0.74 19.23
CA PHE A 191 -33.84 1.72 19.13
C PHE A 191 -35.19 1.04 18.95
#